data_AF-A0AAJ8DYC4-F1
#
_entry.id   AF-A0AAJ8DYC4-F1
#
_cell.length_a   1.000
_cell.length_b   1.000
_cell.length_c   1.000
_cell.angle_alpha   90.00
_cell.angle_beta   90.00
_cell.angle_gamma   90.00
#
_symmetry.space_group_name_H-M   'P 1'
#
loop_
_entity.id
_entity.type
_entity.pdbx_description
1 polymer ?
#
loop_
_entity_poly.entity_id
_entity_poly.type
_entity_poly.pdbx_seq_one_letter_code
_entity_poly.pdbx_strand_id
1 'polypeptide(L)'
;MRGIDALAFLAAIGAAHGQSTVGFGPYFSLGPTQSWIREANTTLVLPEAPSPQKDRLALWPGMGTSGGDLIQALAVSFSDPNSSGQWCTWASTLEGTQLGGKEVPASAGDKVTMHCSGQAQGWGTAVECQDDACQSTAGAHKYLDTTIILNAEDNSFGDTLSINEASSSGLSTSDNGKTWTVSTINIDSHTYNLYEKCTRW
;
A
#
# COMPACT_ATOMS: atom_id res chain seq x y z
N MET A 1 -1.56 32.69 -6.07
CA MET A 1 -2.83 32.17 -5.53
C MET A 1 -2.56 30.75 -5.07
N ARG A 2 -2.99 30.47 -3.83
CA ARG A 2 -2.68 29.33 -2.95
C ARG A 2 -2.26 28.03 -3.64
N GLY A 3 -1.02 27.60 -3.41
CA GLY A 3 -0.55 26.25 -3.68
C GLY A 3 -1.36 25.27 -2.85
N ILE A 4 -1.87 24.24 -3.51
CA ILE A 4 -2.57 23.14 -2.87
C ILE A 4 -1.45 22.19 -2.47
N ASP A 5 -1.10 22.19 -1.19
CA ASP A 5 -0.22 21.19 -0.62
C ASP A 5 -0.84 19.82 -0.89
N ALA A 6 -0.17 19.01 -1.72
CA ALA A 6 -0.57 17.63 -1.95
C ALA A 6 -0.53 16.91 -0.59
N LEU A 7 -1.70 16.63 -0.02
CA LEU A 7 -1.81 15.72 1.10
C LEU A 7 -1.30 14.36 0.63
N ALA A 8 -0.05 14.07 0.97
CA ALA A 8 0.48 12.72 0.93
C ALA A 8 -0.43 11.86 1.83
N PHE A 9 -1.28 11.04 1.22
CA PHE A 9 -2.01 9.98 1.91
C PHE A 9 -1.03 8.85 2.23
N LEU A 10 -0.12 9.10 3.16
CA LEU A 10 0.77 8.11 3.74
C LEU A 10 0.31 7.84 5.18
N ALA A 11 0.12 6.55 5.48
CA ALA A 11 -0.15 5.95 6.79
C ALA A 11 -1.60 6.06 7.33
N ALA A 12 -2.31 4.92 7.40
CA ALA A 12 -3.00 4.66 8.66
C ALA A 12 -1.99 4.04 9.62
N ILE A 13 -1.58 4.86 10.56
CA ILE A 13 -1.05 4.42 11.83
C ILE A 13 -2.18 3.68 12.53
N GLY A 14 -2.03 2.36 12.67
CA GLY A 14 -2.76 1.61 13.69
C GLY A 14 -2.21 2.01 15.06
N ALA A 15 -2.75 3.07 15.66
CA ALA A 15 -2.49 3.40 17.05
C ALA A 15 -3.26 2.40 17.94
N ALA A 16 -2.72 1.19 18.07
CA ALA A 16 -3.09 0.25 19.11
C ALA A 16 -1.84 -0.05 19.93
N HIS A 17 -1.74 0.61 21.09
CA HIS A 17 -0.84 0.33 22.22
C HIS A 17 0.45 -0.47 21.92
N GLY A 18 1.59 0.22 21.69
CA GLY A 18 2.92 -0.39 21.88
C GLY A 18 3.99 -0.11 20.82
N GLN A 19 3.63 0.39 19.63
CA GLN A 19 4.59 0.56 18.54
C GLN A 19 5.46 1.80 18.74
N SER A 20 6.78 1.61 18.72
CA SER A 20 7.76 2.66 18.99
C SER A 20 8.40 3.19 17.71
N THR A 21 8.36 2.43 16.61
CA THR A 21 8.95 2.84 15.32
C THR A 21 8.08 2.40 14.15
N VAL A 22 7.78 3.32 13.23
CA VAL A 22 7.07 3.05 11.97
C VAL A 22 7.88 3.67 10.83
N GLY A 23 8.07 2.90 9.76
CA GLY A 23 8.79 3.35 8.56
C GLY A 23 8.00 3.10 7.29
N PHE A 24 8.00 4.09 6.40
CA PHE A 24 7.44 3.98 5.06
C PHE A 24 8.56 3.84 4.06
N GLY A 25 8.42 2.86 3.17
CA GLY A 25 9.35 2.60 2.08
C GLY A 25 8.74 2.99 0.74
N PRO A 26 9.08 2.23 -0.32
CA PRO A 26 8.59 2.47 -1.67
C PRO A 26 7.08 2.60 -1.75
N TYR A 27 6.61 3.48 -2.63
CA TYR A 27 5.18 3.68 -2.85
C TYR A 27 4.86 4.12 -4.28
N PHE A 28 3.61 3.88 -4.66
CA PHE A 28 2.95 4.45 -5.83
C PHE A 28 1.58 4.96 -5.37
N SER A 29 1.25 6.22 -5.60
CA SER A 29 -0.01 6.79 -5.13
C SER A 29 -0.62 7.78 -6.10
N LEU A 30 -1.95 7.84 -6.10
CA LEU A 30 -2.78 8.81 -6.81
C LEU A 30 -3.81 9.41 -5.85
N GLY A 31 -4.07 10.69 -6.04
CA GLY A 31 -5.13 11.43 -5.39
C GLY A 31 -4.66 12.70 -4.66
N PRO A 32 -5.62 13.52 -4.19
CA PRO A 32 -7.06 13.30 -4.31
C PRO A 32 -7.60 13.54 -5.74
N THR A 33 -8.59 12.77 -6.17
CA THR A 33 -9.41 13.10 -7.36
C THR A 33 -10.39 14.24 -7.07
N GLN A 34 -10.80 14.97 -8.11
CA GLN A 34 -11.94 15.90 -8.09
C GLN A 34 -13.31 15.19 -8.05
N SER A 35 -13.32 13.87 -8.24
CA SER A 35 -14.50 12.99 -8.11
C SER A 35 -14.38 12.14 -6.83
N TRP A 36 -14.67 10.85 -6.93
CA TRP A 36 -14.31 9.82 -5.95
C TRP A 36 -14.12 8.48 -6.65
N ILE A 37 -13.29 7.61 -6.08
CA ILE A 37 -13.01 6.26 -6.56
C ILE A 37 -14.11 5.34 -6.11
N ARG A 38 -14.80 4.70 -7.06
CA ARG A 38 -15.84 3.69 -6.83
C ARG A 38 -15.25 2.32 -6.56
N GLU A 39 -14.22 1.99 -7.34
CA GLU A 39 -13.65 0.66 -7.41
C GLU A 39 -12.18 0.76 -7.79
N ALA A 40 -11.37 -0.07 -7.17
CA ALA A 40 -10.00 -0.31 -7.59
C ALA A 40 -9.70 -1.80 -7.57
N ASN A 41 -9.00 -2.27 -8.60
CA ASN A 41 -8.53 -3.64 -8.72
C ASN A 41 -7.01 -3.63 -8.97
N THR A 42 -6.27 -4.52 -8.34
CA THR A 42 -4.85 -4.75 -8.62
C THR A 42 -4.45 -6.17 -8.21
N THR A 43 -3.35 -6.69 -8.75
CA THR A 43 -2.83 -8.00 -8.34
C THR A 43 -1.39 -7.90 -7.87
N LEU A 44 -1.16 -8.14 -6.58
CA LEU A 44 0.17 -8.22 -5.99
C LEU A 44 0.82 -9.56 -6.32
N VAL A 45 2.01 -9.53 -6.91
CA VAL A 45 2.90 -10.70 -7.00
C VAL A 45 3.82 -10.68 -5.80
N LEU A 46 3.68 -11.64 -4.89
CA LEU A 46 4.40 -11.62 -3.61
C LEU A 46 5.89 -11.87 -3.79
N PRO A 47 6.77 -11.08 -3.12
CA PRO A 47 8.18 -11.42 -3.00
C PRO A 47 8.38 -12.52 -1.96
N GLU A 48 9.61 -12.97 -1.78
CA GLU A 48 9.99 -13.73 -0.59
C GLU A 48 9.66 -12.93 0.68
N ALA A 49 9.09 -13.60 1.69
CA ALA A 49 8.94 -13.01 3.00
C ALA A 49 10.34 -12.70 3.58
N PRO A 50 10.50 -11.61 4.36
CA PRO A 50 11.78 -11.30 4.98
C PRO A 50 12.26 -12.47 5.85
N SER A 51 13.56 -12.75 5.84
CA SER A 51 14.16 -13.82 6.65
C SER A 51 15.35 -13.27 7.44
N PRO A 52 15.35 -13.38 8.78
CA PRO A 52 14.26 -13.89 9.62
C PRO A 52 13.02 -12.97 9.56
N GLN A 53 11.82 -13.55 9.71
CA GLN A 53 10.61 -12.75 9.89
C GLN A 53 10.68 -12.11 11.28
N LYS A 54 10.53 -10.79 11.34
CA LYS A 54 10.52 -9.98 12.56
C LYS A 54 9.08 -9.49 12.80
N ASP A 55 8.91 -8.38 13.53
CA ASP A 55 7.62 -7.71 13.71
C ASP A 55 6.95 -7.35 12.37
N ARG A 56 5.90 -6.51 12.40
CA ARG A 56 5.04 -6.28 11.25
C ARG A 56 5.79 -5.59 10.09
N LEU A 57 5.97 -6.32 8.98
CA LEU A 57 6.30 -5.77 7.65
C LEU A 57 5.10 -5.99 6.72
N ALA A 58 4.51 -4.91 6.22
CA ALA A 58 3.31 -4.95 5.39
C ALA A 58 3.56 -4.43 3.98
N LEU A 59 3.03 -5.17 3.01
CA LEU A 59 2.79 -4.73 1.64
C LEU A 59 1.29 -4.47 1.51
N TRP A 60 0.92 -3.30 1.00
CA TRP A 60 -0.48 -2.98 0.82
C TRP A 60 -0.68 -2.15 -0.43
N PRO A 61 -1.77 -2.40 -1.17
CA PRO A 61 -2.56 -1.38 -1.80
C PRO A 61 -3.76 -0.99 -0.92
N GLY A 62 -4.28 0.20 -1.16
CA GLY A 62 -5.46 0.69 -0.47
C GLY A 62 -6.04 1.96 -1.05
N MET A 63 -7.23 2.28 -0.58
CA MET A 63 -7.96 3.51 -0.88
C MET A 63 -8.17 4.32 0.40
N GLY A 64 -7.91 5.63 0.31
CA GLY A 64 -8.15 6.58 1.40
C GLY A 64 -9.44 7.37 1.19
N THR A 65 -10.30 7.43 2.21
CA THR A 65 -11.53 8.24 2.18
C THR A 65 -11.26 9.68 2.62
N SER A 66 -12.21 10.58 2.36
CA SER A 66 -12.16 11.96 2.86
C SER A 66 -12.23 12.06 4.40
N GLY A 67 -12.72 11.02 5.08
CA GLY A 67 -12.87 10.98 6.53
C GLY A 67 -11.62 10.50 7.27
N GLY A 68 -10.57 10.09 6.55
CA GLY A 68 -9.39 9.42 7.13
C GLY A 68 -9.56 7.91 7.28
N ASP A 69 -10.73 7.37 6.95
CA ASP A 69 -11.00 5.93 6.88
C ASP A 69 -10.29 5.29 5.68
N LEU A 70 -9.98 4.00 5.78
CA LEU A 70 -9.25 3.25 4.76
C LEU A 70 -10.00 1.98 4.32
N ILE A 71 -9.80 1.62 3.05
CA ILE A 71 -10.18 0.31 2.49
C ILE A 71 -8.92 -0.29 1.88
N GLN A 72 -8.44 -1.40 2.41
CA GLN A 72 -7.12 -1.93 2.09
C GLN A 72 -7.17 -3.44 1.95
N ALA A 73 -6.14 -3.97 1.32
CA ALA A 73 -5.77 -5.34 1.53
C ALA A 73 -4.29 -5.38 1.95
N LEU A 74 -3.96 -6.36 2.76
CA LEU A 74 -2.67 -6.44 3.43
C LEU A 74 -2.04 -7.78 3.09
N ALA A 75 -0.75 -7.78 2.79
CA ALA A 75 0.13 -8.94 2.86
C ALA A 75 1.20 -8.63 3.89
N VAL A 76 1.22 -9.36 5.00
CA VAL A 76 2.05 -9.02 6.16
C VAL A 76 2.88 -10.20 6.61
N SER A 77 4.14 -9.89 6.91
CA SER A 77 5.06 -10.78 7.59
C SER A 77 5.12 -10.41 9.07
N PHE A 78 5.13 -11.42 9.94
CA PHE A 78 5.18 -11.30 11.40
C PHE A 78 6.19 -12.29 12.00
N SER A 79 6.55 -12.12 13.27
CA SER A 79 7.60 -12.90 13.95
C SER A 79 7.10 -14.28 14.37
N ASP A 80 5.79 -14.43 14.54
CA ASP A 80 5.06 -15.65 14.90
C ASP A 80 4.07 -16.09 13.79
N PRO A 81 4.53 -16.30 12.54
CA PRO A 81 3.63 -16.64 11.45
C PRO A 81 3.05 -18.05 11.66
N ASN A 82 1.80 -18.25 11.24
CA ASN A 82 1.19 -19.59 11.18
C ASN A 82 2.00 -20.57 10.32
N SER A 83 2.73 -20.04 9.33
CA SER A 83 3.64 -20.78 8.46
C SER A 83 4.92 -19.95 8.23
N SER A 84 6.07 -20.46 8.67
CA SER A 84 7.37 -19.80 8.45
C SER A 84 7.63 -19.60 6.95
N GLY A 85 8.13 -18.43 6.58
CA GLY A 85 8.46 -18.06 5.20
C GLY A 85 7.27 -17.65 4.34
N GLN A 86 6.04 -17.64 4.89
CA GLN A 86 4.85 -17.19 4.16
C GLN A 86 4.41 -15.79 4.62
N TRP A 87 3.73 -15.11 3.71
CA TRP A 87 2.94 -13.91 4.02
C TRP A 87 1.58 -14.32 4.59
N CYS A 88 1.05 -13.53 5.51
CA CYS A 88 -0.35 -13.58 5.92
C CYS A 88 -1.13 -12.51 5.15
N THR A 89 -2.22 -12.87 4.47
CA THR A 89 -2.98 -11.95 3.62
C THR A 89 -4.43 -11.81 4.08
N TRP A 90 -4.97 -10.60 4.06
CA TRP A 90 -6.38 -10.33 4.38
C TRP A 90 -6.86 -8.99 3.82
N ALA A 91 -8.18 -8.85 3.67
CA ALA A 91 -8.83 -7.57 3.41
C ALA A 91 -9.10 -6.83 4.73
N SER A 92 -9.02 -5.50 4.72
CA SER A 92 -9.17 -4.70 5.93
C SER A 92 -9.83 -3.35 5.65
N THR A 93 -10.58 -2.84 6.62
CA THR A 93 -11.10 -1.46 6.63
C THR A 93 -10.71 -0.76 7.93
N LEU A 94 -10.59 0.56 7.87
CA LEU A 94 -10.47 1.42 9.05
C LEU A 94 -11.71 2.32 9.08
N GLU A 95 -12.58 2.14 10.06
CA GLU A 95 -13.76 2.99 10.30
C GLU A 95 -13.80 3.37 11.78
N GLY A 96 -12.95 4.32 12.16
CA GLY A 96 -12.62 4.61 13.56
C GLY A 96 -11.90 3.49 14.33
N THR A 97 -12.03 2.23 13.90
CA THR A 97 -11.30 1.05 14.39
C THR A 97 -10.91 0.17 13.20
N GLN A 98 -9.74 -0.47 13.28
CA GLN A 98 -9.30 -1.41 12.25
C GLN A 98 -10.11 -2.70 12.31
N LEU A 99 -10.70 -3.08 11.18
CA LEU A 99 -11.43 -4.33 10.99
C LEU A 99 -10.69 -5.19 9.96
N GLY A 100 -10.42 -6.45 10.31
CA GLY A 100 -9.75 -7.42 9.45
C GLY A 100 -10.70 -8.54 9.04
N GLY A 101 -10.57 -8.99 7.79
CA GLY A 101 -11.22 -10.19 7.29
C GLY A 101 -10.49 -11.47 7.71
N LYS A 102 -10.83 -12.58 7.04
CA LYS A 102 -10.15 -13.86 7.24
C LYS A 102 -8.73 -13.80 6.71
N GLU A 103 -7.78 -14.21 7.55
CA GLU A 103 -6.38 -14.39 7.20
C GLU A 103 -6.15 -15.66 6.37
N VAL A 104 -5.33 -15.52 5.33
CA VAL A 104 -4.96 -16.60 4.40
C VAL A 104 -3.45 -16.56 4.15
N PRO A 105 -2.72 -17.67 4.38
CA PRO A 105 -1.29 -17.73 4.08
C PRO A 105 -1.06 -17.72 2.57
N ALA A 106 0.01 -17.04 2.14
CA ALA A 106 0.43 -16.97 0.75
C ALA A 106 1.96 -17.03 0.64
N SER A 107 2.45 -17.71 -0.38
CA SER A 107 3.87 -17.92 -0.64
C SER A 107 4.44 -16.89 -1.61
N ALA A 108 5.77 -16.78 -1.66
CA ALA A 108 6.45 -16.04 -2.71
C ALA A 108 5.99 -16.51 -4.10
N GLY A 109 5.78 -15.57 -5.02
CA GLY A 109 5.28 -15.83 -6.37
C GLY A 109 3.77 -15.98 -6.49
N ASP A 110 3.03 -16.14 -5.39
CA ASP A 110 1.56 -16.12 -5.43
C ASP A 110 1.04 -14.77 -5.92
N LYS A 111 -0.08 -14.83 -6.63
CA LYS A 111 -0.79 -13.65 -7.17
C LYS A 111 -2.01 -13.37 -6.31
N VAL A 112 -1.93 -12.33 -5.50
CA VAL A 112 -3.00 -11.89 -4.60
C VAL A 112 -3.77 -10.75 -5.28
N THR A 113 -4.96 -11.06 -5.79
CA THR A 113 -5.84 -10.06 -6.39
C THR A 113 -6.63 -9.34 -5.31
N MET A 114 -6.60 -8.01 -5.38
CA MET A 114 -7.19 -7.10 -4.42
C MET A 114 -8.22 -6.26 -5.15
N HIS A 115 -9.48 -6.47 -4.81
CA HIS A 115 -10.63 -5.76 -5.35
C HIS A 115 -11.29 -4.99 -4.21
N CYS A 116 -11.34 -3.68 -4.33
CA CYS A 116 -11.88 -2.79 -3.32
C CYS A 116 -12.95 -1.91 -3.94
N SER A 117 -14.07 -1.72 -3.24
CA SER A 117 -15.13 -0.78 -3.63
C SER A 117 -15.48 0.13 -2.45
N GLY A 118 -15.77 1.40 -2.72
CA GLY A 118 -16.12 2.36 -1.69
C GLY A 118 -16.25 3.77 -2.23
N GLN A 119 -16.17 4.77 -1.35
CA GLN A 119 -16.11 6.17 -1.71
C GLN A 119 -14.80 6.77 -1.21
N ALA A 120 -13.77 6.70 -2.06
CA ALA A 120 -12.42 7.14 -1.72
C ALA A 120 -11.96 8.33 -2.57
N GLN A 121 -10.94 9.04 -2.10
CA GLN A 121 -10.33 10.17 -2.81
C GLN A 121 -9.02 9.82 -3.48
N GLY A 122 -8.30 8.83 -2.96
CA GLY A 122 -7.03 8.38 -3.49
C GLY A 122 -6.87 6.88 -3.41
N TRP A 123 -5.96 6.36 -4.22
CA TRP A 123 -5.54 4.97 -4.24
C TRP A 123 -4.03 4.90 -4.32
N GLY A 124 -3.42 3.95 -3.63
CA GLY A 124 -1.99 3.74 -3.74
C GLY A 124 -1.53 2.44 -3.12
N THR A 125 -0.24 2.18 -3.25
CA THR A 125 0.47 1.07 -2.63
C THR A 125 1.66 1.60 -1.85
N ALA A 126 2.02 0.93 -0.75
CA ALA A 126 3.27 1.19 -0.08
C ALA A 126 3.78 -0.05 0.67
N VAL A 127 5.04 0.07 1.10
CA VAL A 127 5.69 -0.85 2.03
C VAL A 127 5.81 -0.16 3.39
N GLU A 128 5.34 -0.83 4.44
CA GLU A 128 5.35 -0.31 5.81
C GLU A 128 6.07 -1.29 6.73
N CYS A 129 7.05 -0.82 7.49
CA CYS A 129 7.65 -1.56 8.59
C CYS A 129 7.19 -1.03 9.93
N GLN A 130 7.15 -1.89 10.92
CA GLN A 130 6.90 -1.52 12.32
C GLN A 130 7.88 -2.26 13.23
N ASP A 131 8.36 -1.52 14.23
CA ASP A 131 9.27 -2.00 15.25
C ASP A 131 10.46 -2.80 14.66
N ASP A 132 10.75 -4.02 15.12
CA ASP A 132 11.97 -4.73 14.69
C ASP A 132 11.99 -5.05 13.17
N ALA A 133 10.84 -5.05 12.49
CA ALA A 133 10.79 -5.15 11.04
C ALA A 133 11.37 -3.93 10.32
N CYS A 134 11.57 -2.80 10.99
CA CYS A 134 12.30 -1.65 10.46
C CYS A 134 13.83 -1.81 10.45
N GLN A 135 14.28 -3.07 10.54
CA GLN A 135 15.63 -3.53 10.24
C GLN A 135 15.63 -4.66 9.20
N SER A 136 14.49 -4.90 8.55
CA SER A 136 14.32 -5.93 7.54
C SER A 136 14.42 -5.34 6.13
N THR A 137 14.56 -6.23 5.15
CA THR A 137 14.46 -5.88 3.73
C THR A 137 13.12 -6.36 3.18
N ALA A 138 12.36 -5.46 2.57
CA ALA A 138 11.26 -5.82 1.69
C ALA A 138 11.83 -6.18 0.31
N GLY A 139 11.54 -7.38 -0.17
CA GLY A 139 11.94 -7.80 -1.51
C GLY A 139 11.25 -6.99 -2.61
N ALA A 140 11.94 -6.81 -3.74
CA ALA A 140 11.33 -6.20 -4.92
C ALA A 140 10.11 -7.02 -5.37
N HIS A 141 9.02 -6.33 -5.70
CA HIS A 141 7.76 -6.96 -6.07
C HIS A 141 7.00 -6.09 -7.07
N LYS A 142 5.81 -6.51 -7.45
CA LYS A 142 5.01 -5.78 -8.44
C LYS A 142 3.52 -5.93 -8.23
N TYR A 143 2.82 -4.90 -8.65
CA TYR A 143 1.39 -4.88 -8.82
C TYR A 143 1.06 -4.93 -10.31
N LEU A 144 0.16 -5.82 -10.69
CA LEU A 144 -0.26 -6.08 -12.07
C LEU A 144 -1.71 -5.65 -12.28
N ASP A 145 -2.03 -5.28 -13.51
CA ASP A 145 -3.39 -5.07 -14.02
C ASP A 145 -4.22 -4.14 -13.12
N THR A 146 -3.60 -3.02 -12.73
CA THR A 146 -4.23 -2.04 -11.86
C THR A 146 -5.29 -1.27 -12.64
N THR A 147 -6.51 -1.21 -12.10
CA THR A 147 -7.62 -0.41 -12.62
C THR A 147 -8.22 0.41 -11.49
N ILE A 148 -8.47 1.69 -11.73
CA ILE A 148 -9.12 2.61 -10.79
C ILE A 148 -10.29 3.26 -11.53
N ILE A 149 -11.50 3.06 -11.02
CA ILE A 149 -12.73 3.56 -11.63
C ILE A 149 -13.27 4.71 -10.77
N LEU A 150 -13.33 5.90 -11.35
CA LEU A 150 -13.88 7.09 -10.71
C LEU A 150 -15.41 7.16 -10.87
N ASN A 151 -16.06 7.99 -10.05
CA ASN A 151 -17.50 8.22 -10.13
C ASN A 151 -17.90 9.22 -11.22
N ALA A 152 -17.01 10.11 -11.61
CA ALA A 152 -17.14 10.97 -12.77
C ALA A 152 -15.76 11.10 -13.43
N GLU A 153 -15.75 11.54 -14.69
CA GLU A 153 -14.52 11.85 -15.42
C GLU A 153 -13.67 12.88 -14.65
N ASP A 154 -12.39 12.56 -14.46
CA ASP A 154 -11.38 13.49 -13.93
C ASP A 154 -10.05 13.23 -14.64
N ASN A 155 -9.82 13.95 -15.74
CA ASN A 155 -8.58 13.87 -16.51
C ASN A 155 -7.34 14.35 -15.72
N SER A 156 -7.53 15.16 -14.67
CA SER A 156 -6.43 15.66 -13.84
C SER A 156 -5.97 14.67 -12.77
N PHE A 157 -6.71 13.58 -12.55
CA PHE A 157 -6.34 12.58 -11.54
C PHE A 157 -4.96 11.98 -11.80
N GLY A 158 -4.60 11.71 -13.06
CA GLY A 158 -3.27 11.22 -13.41
C GLY A 158 -2.12 12.17 -13.06
N ASP A 159 -2.39 13.49 -13.00
CA ASP A 159 -1.39 14.51 -12.63
C ASP A 159 -1.04 14.46 -11.14
N THR A 160 -1.83 13.77 -10.33
CA THR A 160 -1.60 13.58 -8.89
C THR A 160 -0.61 12.46 -8.57
N LEU A 161 -0.10 11.78 -9.61
CA LEU A 161 0.80 10.65 -9.45
C LEU A 161 2.05 11.03 -8.63
N SER A 162 2.25 10.31 -7.53
CA SER A 162 3.48 10.35 -6.74
C SER A 162 4.06 8.95 -6.64
N ILE A 163 5.37 8.85 -6.84
CA ILE A 163 6.11 7.58 -6.83
C ILE A 163 7.42 7.79 -6.08
N ASN A 164 7.79 6.82 -5.24
CA ASN A 164 9.10 6.74 -4.60
C ASN A 164 9.61 5.30 -4.67
N GLU A 165 10.87 5.12 -5.10
CA GLU A 165 11.53 3.80 -5.18
C GLU A 165 10.69 2.74 -5.91
N ALA A 166 10.03 3.18 -6.96
CA ALA A 166 9.14 2.38 -7.78
C ALA A 166 9.12 2.92 -9.21
N SER A 167 8.67 2.08 -10.14
CA SER A 167 8.47 2.44 -11.55
C SER A 167 7.13 1.93 -12.05
N SER A 168 6.63 2.50 -13.14
CA SER A 168 5.33 2.17 -13.70
C SER A 168 5.37 2.05 -15.22
N SER A 169 4.50 1.21 -15.79
CA SER A 169 4.24 1.14 -17.23
C SER A 169 3.58 2.40 -17.80
N GLY A 170 3.24 3.36 -16.94
CA GLY A 170 2.50 4.57 -17.29
C GLY A 170 1.01 4.42 -17.02
N LEU A 171 0.38 5.51 -16.58
CA LEU A 171 -1.06 5.63 -16.45
C LEU A 171 -1.69 5.90 -17.81
N SER A 172 -2.83 5.27 -18.05
CA SER A 172 -3.64 5.51 -19.25
C SER A 172 -5.13 5.54 -18.90
N THR A 173 -5.90 6.26 -19.72
CA THR A 173 -7.36 6.30 -19.68
C THR A 173 -7.88 6.40 -21.11
N SER A 174 -9.00 5.75 -21.40
CA SER A 174 -9.65 5.74 -22.72
C SER A 174 -11.05 6.37 -22.70
N ASP A 175 -11.50 6.79 -21.52
CA ASP A 175 -12.85 7.28 -21.23
C ASP A 175 -12.78 8.62 -20.48
N ASN A 176 -11.88 9.51 -20.92
CA ASN A 176 -11.70 10.87 -20.40
C ASN A 176 -11.46 10.93 -18.87
N GLY A 177 -10.66 10.01 -18.35
CA GLY A 177 -10.27 10.01 -16.95
C GLY A 177 -11.33 9.43 -16.02
N LYS A 178 -12.29 8.67 -16.56
CA LYS A 178 -13.27 7.93 -15.77
C LYS A 178 -12.69 6.61 -15.25
N THR A 179 -11.88 5.94 -16.06
CA THR A 179 -11.15 4.72 -15.73
C THR A 179 -9.66 4.93 -16.01
N TRP A 180 -8.85 4.68 -14.99
CA TRP A 180 -7.40 4.75 -15.06
C TRP A 180 -6.79 3.37 -14.95
N THR A 181 -5.87 3.03 -15.84
CA THR A 181 -5.21 1.73 -15.87
C THR A 181 -3.70 1.86 -15.81
N VAL A 182 -3.05 0.89 -15.14
CA VAL A 182 -1.60 0.68 -15.13
C VAL A 182 -1.34 -0.82 -15.25
N SER A 183 -0.67 -1.26 -16.30
CA SER A 183 -0.37 -2.68 -16.52
C SER A 183 0.59 -3.23 -15.47
N THR A 184 1.65 -2.49 -15.15
CA THR A 184 2.67 -2.92 -14.18
C THR A 184 3.15 -1.74 -13.33
N ILE A 185 3.14 -1.92 -12.02
CA ILE A 185 3.87 -1.08 -11.05
C ILE A 185 4.95 -1.96 -10.45
N ASN A 186 6.22 -1.64 -10.67
CA ASN A 186 7.34 -2.32 -10.02
C ASN A 186 7.72 -1.56 -8.76
N ILE A 187 7.88 -2.28 -7.67
CA ILE A 187 8.35 -1.76 -6.39
C ILE A 187 9.78 -2.26 -6.18
N ASP A 188 10.71 -1.33 -5.95
CA ASP A 188 12.11 -1.70 -5.71
C ASP A 188 12.25 -2.39 -4.35
N SER A 189 13.34 -3.13 -4.17
CA SER A 189 13.66 -3.67 -2.85
C SER A 189 14.10 -2.54 -1.94
N HIS A 190 13.67 -2.59 -0.67
CA HIS A 190 13.97 -1.54 0.31
C HIS A 190 14.45 -2.15 1.62
N THR A 191 15.57 -1.65 2.14
CA THR A 191 16.12 -2.06 3.44
C THR A 191 15.93 -0.93 4.45
N TYR A 192 15.18 -1.22 5.51
CA TYR A 192 14.98 -0.29 6.60
C TYR A 192 16.16 -0.31 7.58
N ASN A 193 16.58 0.87 8.06
CA ASN A 193 17.66 1.03 9.04
C ASN A 193 17.27 2.05 10.13
N LEU A 194 16.07 1.93 10.70
CA LEU A 194 15.51 2.98 11.55
C LEU A 194 15.96 2.95 13.03
N TYR A 195 16.71 1.93 13.45
CA TYR A 195 17.17 1.76 14.84
C TYR A 195 18.59 2.27 15.15
N GLU A 196 19.30 2.87 14.19
CA GLU A 196 20.72 3.26 14.39
C GLU A 196 20.98 4.51 15.26
N LYS A 197 19.99 5.04 16.00
CA LYS A 197 20.18 6.30 16.78
C LYS A 197 20.69 6.15 18.21
N CYS A 198 21.29 5.01 18.61
CA CYS A 198 21.99 4.89 19.90
C CYS A 198 23.22 3.96 19.87
N THR A 199 24.21 4.25 19.03
CA THR A 199 25.58 3.75 19.26
C THR A 199 26.60 4.87 19.12
N ARG A 200 26.73 5.68 20.18
CA ARG A 200 27.99 6.36 20.49
C ARG A 200 28.05 6.72 21.98
N TRP A 201 28.75 5.89 22.75
CA TRP A 201 29.51 6.30 23.93
C TRP A 201 30.88 5.66 23.81
#